data_AF-A0A813M3K2-F1
#
_entry.id   AF-A0A813M3K2-F1
#
_cell.length_a   1.000
_cell.length_b   1.000
_cell.length_c   1.000
_cell.angle_alpha   90.00
_cell.angle_beta   90.00
_cell.angle_gamma   90.00
#
_symmetry.space_group_name_H-M   'P 1'
#
loop_
_entity.id
_entity.type
_entity.pdbx_description
1 polymer ?
#
loop_
_entity_poly.entity_id
_entity_poly.type
_entity_poly.pdbx_seq_one_letter_code
_entity_poly.pdbx_strand_id
1 'polypeptide(L)'
;MKNLANLYALFMFGFLSSVLAWFLQRAPVIDNTSKRICQNVYFDRQKNDIVKKTSNFKCVNKAILKIKKAILIESSSSTCPLQYVHPEIKKYKTCPSTLEELDVTTYFKILCQNKESCDFDFSDLPTLECKIFDKDTNMGIYYPIRNLLYLNVSYECLTPRIRYRPFSNRKFDFNFRRSIRNPFRKLSFNHLNAL
;
A
#
# COMPACT_ATOMS: atom_id res chain seq x y z
N MET A 1 2.95 -51.71 -28.14
CA MET A 1 2.00 -50.62 -27.79
C MET A 1 2.22 -50.09 -26.36
N LYS A 2 3.44 -49.70 -25.96
CA LYS A 2 3.75 -49.19 -24.60
C LYS A 2 4.32 -47.76 -24.57
N ASN A 3 4.64 -47.17 -25.73
CA ASN A 3 5.34 -45.88 -25.80
C ASN A 3 4.41 -44.65 -25.93
N LEU A 4 3.12 -44.82 -26.25
CA LEU A 4 2.19 -43.68 -26.32
C LEU A 4 1.74 -43.22 -24.93
N ALA A 5 1.51 -44.12 -23.98
CA ALA A 5 1.01 -43.76 -22.64
C ALA A 5 1.99 -42.88 -21.85
N ASN A 6 3.30 -43.11 -21.98
CA ASN A 6 4.32 -42.29 -21.31
C ASN A 6 4.46 -40.89 -21.92
N LEU A 7 4.18 -40.72 -23.22
CA LEU A 7 4.22 -39.41 -23.87
C LEU A 7 3.04 -38.52 -23.43
N TYR A 8 1.86 -39.12 -23.24
CA TYR A 8 0.68 -38.42 -22.73
C TYR A 8 0.82 -38.01 -21.27
N ALA A 9 1.47 -38.84 -20.43
CA ALA A 9 1.72 -38.51 -19.03
C ALA A 9 2.66 -37.31 -18.87
N LEU A 10 3.74 -37.23 -19.67
CA LEU A 10 4.67 -36.09 -19.66
C LEU A 10 4.03 -34.78 -20.15
N PHE A 11 3.15 -34.85 -21.15
CA PHE A 11 2.42 -33.67 -21.64
C PHE A 11 1.41 -33.12 -20.60
N MET A 12 0.73 -34.01 -19.87
CA MET A 12 -0.23 -33.61 -18.83
C MET A 12 0.47 -32.96 -17.62
N PHE A 13 1.63 -33.46 -17.19
CA PHE A 13 2.39 -32.87 -16.08
C PHE A 13 3.00 -31.49 -16.45
N GLY A 14 3.46 -31.30 -17.69
CA GLY A 14 3.96 -30.00 -18.16
C GLY A 14 2.86 -28.92 -18.21
N PHE A 15 1.64 -29.29 -18.61
CA PHE A 15 0.50 -28.37 -18.66
C PHE A 15 -0.04 -28.00 -17.27
N LEU A 16 -0.10 -28.95 -16.33
CA LEU A 16 -0.55 -28.67 -14.96
C LEU A 16 0.41 -27.72 -14.20
N SER A 17 1.72 -27.84 -14.43
CA SER A 17 2.72 -26.95 -13.79
C SER A 17 2.67 -25.51 -14.29
N SER A 18 2.45 -25.30 -15.59
CA SER A 18 2.41 -23.97 -16.20
C SER A 18 1.15 -23.19 -15.85
N VAL A 19 0.01 -23.88 -15.72
CA VAL A 19 -1.26 -23.27 -15.26
C VAL A 19 -1.17 -22.84 -13.80
N LEU A 20 -0.59 -23.67 -12.91
CA LEU A 20 -0.40 -23.31 -11.50
C LEU A 20 0.56 -22.13 -11.33
N ALA A 21 1.66 -22.11 -12.08
CA ALA A 21 2.61 -20.99 -12.10
C ALA A 21 1.97 -19.68 -12.62
N TRP A 22 1.07 -19.77 -13.60
CA TRP A 22 0.28 -18.64 -14.09
C TRP A 22 -0.73 -18.09 -13.08
N PHE A 23 -1.35 -18.96 -12.28
CA PHE A 23 -2.25 -18.54 -11.20
C PHE A 23 -1.48 -17.90 -10.04
N LEU A 24 -0.32 -18.44 -9.67
CA LEU A 24 0.54 -17.89 -8.61
C LEU A 24 1.13 -16.53 -8.98
N GLN A 25 1.44 -16.27 -10.25
CA GLN A 25 1.91 -14.95 -10.71
C GLN A 25 0.83 -13.85 -10.73
N ARG A 26 -0.45 -14.19 -10.49
CA ARG A 26 -1.59 -13.25 -10.63
C ARG A 26 -2.53 -13.19 -9.44
N ALA A 27 -2.21 -13.90 -8.36
CA ALA A 27 -2.93 -13.72 -7.11
C ALA A 27 -2.71 -12.27 -6.62
N PRO A 28 -3.78 -11.58 -6.17
CA PRO A 28 -3.61 -10.25 -5.63
C PRO A 28 -2.68 -10.32 -4.42
N VAL A 29 -1.52 -9.68 -4.51
CA VAL A 29 -0.65 -9.51 -3.35
C VAL A 29 -1.37 -8.56 -2.40
N ILE A 30 -1.73 -9.08 -1.22
CA ILE A 30 -2.33 -8.34 -0.11
C ILE A 30 -1.24 -8.19 0.93
N ASP A 31 -0.53 -7.07 0.89
CA ASP A 31 0.48 -6.76 1.90
C ASP A 31 -0.16 -5.90 2.98
N ASN A 32 -0.25 -6.46 4.19
CA ASN A 32 -0.64 -5.75 5.39
C ASN A 32 0.60 -5.08 5.98
N THR A 33 0.63 -3.76 5.97
CA THR A 33 1.77 -3.00 6.49
C THR A 33 1.33 -2.02 7.56
N SER A 34 2.16 -1.87 8.58
CA SER A 34 2.06 -0.78 9.55
C SER A 34 3.34 0.02 9.45
N LYS A 35 3.20 1.33 9.25
CA LYS A 35 4.30 2.25 9.13
C LYS A 35 4.12 3.33 10.20
N ARG A 36 5.15 3.49 11.02
CA ARG A 36 5.29 4.63 11.91
C ARG A 36 6.07 5.71 11.18
N ILE A 37 5.53 6.92 11.17
CA ILE A 37 6.14 8.07 10.54
C ILE A 37 6.26 9.16 11.59
N CYS A 38 7.48 9.57 11.85
CA CYS A 38 7.79 10.68 12.74
C CYS A 38 7.84 11.96 11.91
N GLN A 39 7.32 13.06 12.45
CA GLN A 39 7.52 14.39 11.88
C GLN A 39 9.03 14.72 11.89
N ASN A 40 9.69 14.65 10.74
CA ASN A 40 11.11 14.97 10.68
C ASN A 40 11.28 16.49 10.71
N VAL A 41 11.60 16.99 11.90
CA VAL A 41 11.88 18.39 12.17
C VAL A 41 13.39 18.57 12.07
N TYR A 42 13.86 19.37 11.10
CA TYR A 42 15.28 19.72 10.99
C TYR A 42 15.45 21.23 11.04
N PHE A 43 16.58 21.66 11.60
CA PHE A 43 16.91 23.08 11.67
C PHE A 43 17.76 23.48 10.46
N ASP A 44 17.26 24.43 9.69
CA ASP A 44 18.03 25.08 8.63
C ASP A 44 18.79 26.27 9.23
N ARG A 45 20.10 26.06 9.44
CA ARG A 45 21.00 27.10 9.98
C ARG A 45 21.07 28.34 9.10
N GLN A 46 20.87 28.22 7.79
CA GLN A 46 20.97 29.36 6.87
C GLN A 46 19.75 30.26 6.96
N LYS A 47 18.58 29.65 7.18
CA LYS A 47 17.31 30.37 7.31
C LYS A 47 16.95 30.70 8.76
N ASN A 48 17.71 30.17 9.72
CA ASN A 48 17.41 30.23 11.15
C ASN A 48 15.97 29.79 11.44
N ASP A 49 15.53 28.73 10.74
CA ASP A 49 14.14 28.28 10.75
C ASP A 49 14.07 26.75 10.81
N ILE A 50 12.98 26.27 11.34
CA ILE A 50 12.68 24.86 11.51
C ILE A 50 11.90 24.39 10.29
N VAL A 51 12.54 23.60 9.45
CA VAL A 51 11.92 23.10 8.23
C VAL A 51 11.31 21.73 8.46
N LYS A 52 10.06 21.59 8.02
CA LYS A 52 9.29 20.34 8.06
C LYS A 52 9.47 19.60 6.74
N LYS A 53 9.62 18.28 6.79
CA LYS A 53 9.75 17.43 5.61
C LYS A 53 8.43 16.72 5.30
N THR A 54 8.06 16.71 4.02
CA THR A 54 6.93 15.93 3.52
C THR A 54 7.16 14.43 3.69
N SER A 55 6.10 13.72 4.03
CA SER A 55 6.11 12.28 4.27
C SER A 55 5.35 11.55 3.17
N ASN A 56 5.82 10.36 2.79
CA ASN A 56 5.28 9.58 1.66
C ASN A 56 4.91 8.13 2.08
N PHE A 57 3.74 7.69 1.61
CA PHE A 57 3.36 6.28 1.50
C PHE A 57 3.37 5.86 0.05
N LYS A 58 3.91 4.67 -0.24
CA LYS A 58 3.88 4.10 -1.58
C LYS A 58 3.72 2.60 -1.50
N CYS A 59 2.83 2.07 -2.34
CA CYS A 59 2.74 0.65 -2.59
C CYS A 59 3.67 0.24 -3.75
N VAL A 60 4.20 -0.97 -3.69
CA VAL A 60 5.03 -1.54 -4.76
C VAL A 60 4.10 -2.06 -5.87
N ASN A 61 4.62 -2.22 -7.10
CA ASN A 61 3.93 -2.89 -8.22
C ASN A 61 2.56 -2.29 -8.61
N LYS A 62 2.41 -0.96 -8.56
CA LYS A 62 1.15 -0.26 -8.88
C LYS A 62 -0.06 -0.76 -8.08
N ALA A 63 0.19 -1.35 -6.90
CA ALA A 63 -0.87 -1.66 -5.96
C ALA A 63 -1.41 -0.35 -5.37
N ILE A 64 -2.67 -0.39 -4.98
CA ILE A 64 -3.41 0.77 -4.51
C ILE A 64 -3.46 0.75 -2.98
N LEU A 65 -3.23 1.90 -2.36
CA LEU A 65 -3.30 2.10 -0.92
C LEU A 65 -4.74 1.97 -0.41
N LYS A 66 -4.90 1.19 0.65
CA LYS A 66 -6.14 1.11 1.43
C LYS A 66 -5.83 1.33 2.90
N ILE A 67 -6.28 2.47 3.42
CA ILE A 67 -6.00 2.87 4.80
C ILE A 67 -6.93 2.10 5.74
N LYS A 68 -6.34 1.40 6.71
CA LYS A 68 -7.08 0.69 7.77
C LYS A 68 -7.31 1.59 8.97
N LYS A 69 -6.21 2.10 9.52
CA LYS A 69 -6.20 2.94 10.73
C LYS A 69 -5.04 3.93 10.65
N ALA A 70 -5.27 5.16 11.05
CA ALA A 70 -4.23 6.17 11.20
C ALA A 70 -4.43 6.89 12.53
N ILE A 71 -3.41 6.86 13.39
CA ILE A 71 -3.45 7.47 14.72
C ILE A 71 -2.30 8.46 14.82
N LEU A 72 -2.63 9.68 15.21
CA LEU A 72 -1.68 10.75 15.49
C LEU A 72 -1.46 10.84 17.00
N ILE A 73 -0.20 10.85 17.42
CA ILE A 73 0.22 10.82 18.82
C ILE A 73 1.44 11.75 18.99
N GLU A 74 1.67 12.28 20.19
CA GLU A 74 2.93 12.94 20.52
C GLU A 74 4.08 11.90 20.50
N SER A 75 5.20 12.30 19.91
CA SER A 75 6.38 11.45 19.87
C SER A 75 7.15 11.48 21.18
N SER A 76 7.98 10.47 21.35
CA SER A 76 8.88 10.35 22.48
C SER A 76 10.26 9.95 21.99
N SER A 77 11.28 10.10 22.84
CA SER A 77 12.64 9.65 22.54
C SER A 77 12.71 8.15 22.26
N SER A 78 11.76 7.36 22.75
CA SER A 78 11.68 5.92 22.47
C SER A 78 10.97 5.60 21.15
N THR A 79 9.93 6.36 20.77
CA THR A 79 9.17 6.09 19.53
C THR A 79 9.82 6.71 18.29
N CYS A 80 10.41 7.89 18.43
CA CYS A 80 11.02 8.66 17.35
C CYS A 80 12.40 9.21 17.75
N PRO A 81 13.40 8.36 18.04
CA PRO A 81 14.68 8.79 18.61
C PRO A 81 15.41 9.83 17.77
N LEU A 82 15.29 9.76 16.44
CA LEU A 82 15.91 10.73 15.52
C LEU A 82 15.41 12.16 15.71
N GLN A 83 14.15 12.33 16.14
CA GLN A 83 13.61 13.64 16.51
C GLN A 83 14.17 14.17 17.82
N TYR A 84 14.99 13.44 18.57
CA TYR A 84 15.57 13.89 19.85
C TYR A 84 17.09 14.03 19.80
N VAL A 85 17.69 13.83 18.61
CA VAL A 85 19.14 13.95 18.42
C VAL A 85 19.58 15.42 18.40
N HIS A 86 18.73 16.35 17.92
CA HIS A 86 19.11 17.76 17.87
C HIS A 86 18.88 18.47 19.22
N PRO A 87 19.82 19.35 19.65
CA PRO A 87 19.72 20.03 20.94
C PRO A 87 18.53 21.01 21.02
N GLU A 88 18.03 21.47 19.87
CA GLU A 88 16.93 22.44 19.79
C GLU A 88 15.55 21.85 20.07
N ILE A 89 15.42 20.52 20.12
CA ILE A 89 14.18 19.87 20.52
C ILE A 89 13.77 20.23 21.94
N LYS A 90 14.73 20.59 22.81
CA LYS A 90 14.45 21.12 24.16
C LYS A 90 13.65 22.42 24.16
N LYS A 91 13.58 23.15 23.02
CA LYS A 91 12.78 24.38 22.88
C LYS A 91 11.29 24.07 22.69
N TYR A 92 10.93 22.87 22.25
CA TYR A 92 9.53 22.50 22.08
C TYR A 92 8.93 22.09 23.41
N LYS A 93 7.73 22.63 23.69
CA LYS A 93 6.94 22.19 24.83
C LYS A 93 6.37 20.81 24.52
N THR A 94 6.79 19.81 25.28
CA THR A 94 6.11 18.51 25.34
C THR A 94 4.95 18.57 26.32
N CYS A 95 3.98 17.69 26.18
CA CYS A 95 2.87 17.68 27.12
C CYS A 95 3.22 17.02 28.45
N PRO A 96 2.89 17.65 29.59
CA PRO A 96 3.21 17.10 30.91
C PRO A 96 2.18 16.05 31.37
N SER A 97 1.01 15.97 30.73
CA SER A 97 -0.04 14.97 30.99
C SER A 97 -0.10 13.93 29.86
N THR A 98 -0.78 12.81 30.09
CA THR A 98 -1.03 11.81 29.05
C THR A 98 -1.97 12.39 27.99
N LEU A 99 -1.49 12.52 26.75
CA LEU A 99 -2.32 12.90 25.62
C LEU A 99 -3.28 11.79 25.22
N GLU A 100 -4.47 12.21 24.81
CA GLU A 100 -5.39 11.37 24.06
C GLU A 100 -4.86 11.18 22.64
N GLU A 101 -4.80 9.93 22.18
CA GLU A 101 -4.47 9.60 20.80
C GLU A 101 -5.55 10.14 19.86
N LEU A 102 -5.15 10.82 18.79
CA LEU A 102 -6.10 11.38 17.83
C LEU A 102 -6.28 10.43 16.63
N ASP A 103 -7.49 9.90 16.46
CA ASP A 103 -7.83 9.10 15.28
C ASP A 103 -8.00 10.01 14.05
N VAL A 104 -7.08 9.85 13.10
CA VAL A 104 -7.05 10.59 11.82
C VAL A 104 -7.34 9.68 10.62
N THR A 105 -7.93 8.51 10.86
CA THR A 105 -8.21 7.49 9.83
C THR A 105 -9.09 8.02 8.71
N THR A 106 -10.16 8.75 9.03
CA THR A 106 -11.08 9.32 8.04
C THR A 106 -10.38 10.32 7.14
N TYR A 107 -9.54 11.18 7.72
CA TYR A 107 -8.73 12.15 7.01
C TYR A 107 -7.74 11.47 6.04
N PHE A 108 -7.01 10.46 6.53
CA PHE A 108 -6.09 9.69 5.67
C PHE A 108 -6.80 8.88 4.60
N LYS A 109 -8.04 8.41 4.84
CA LYS A 109 -8.85 7.80 3.78
C LYS A 109 -9.16 8.82 2.69
N ILE A 110 -9.52 10.05 3.04
CA ILE A 110 -9.79 11.09 2.03
C ILE A 110 -8.51 11.41 1.23
N LEU A 111 -7.37 11.55 1.91
CA LEU A 111 -6.12 11.93 1.26
C LEU A 111 -5.49 10.81 0.42
N CYS A 112 -5.46 9.59 0.93
CA CYS A 112 -4.57 8.53 0.42
C CYS A 112 -5.29 7.30 -0.14
N GLN A 113 -6.58 7.11 0.16
CA GLN A 113 -7.31 5.92 -0.28
C GLN A 113 -7.34 5.85 -1.80
N ASN A 114 -7.14 4.64 -2.33
CA ASN A 114 -7.18 4.35 -3.76
C ASN A 114 -6.11 5.08 -4.61
N LYS A 115 -4.99 5.51 -4.00
CA LYS A 115 -3.81 6.03 -4.71
C LYS A 115 -2.63 5.05 -4.65
N GLU A 116 -1.74 5.07 -5.63
CA GLU A 116 -0.49 4.26 -5.61
C GLU A 116 0.52 4.80 -4.60
N SER A 117 0.60 6.13 -4.50
CA SER A 117 1.37 6.85 -3.50
C SER A 117 0.58 8.01 -2.92
N CYS A 118 0.92 8.40 -1.68
CA CYS A 118 0.32 9.52 -0.99
C CYS A 118 1.41 10.31 -0.27
N ASP A 119 1.58 11.55 -0.70
CA ASP A 119 2.40 12.56 -0.03
C ASP A 119 1.51 13.39 0.90
N PHE A 120 2.01 13.68 2.08
CA PHE A 120 1.31 14.53 3.06
C PHE A 120 2.30 15.31 3.91
N ASP A 121 1.87 16.47 4.40
CA ASP A 121 2.55 17.20 5.47
C ASP A 121 1.78 16.98 6.79
N PHE A 122 2.53 16.99 7.90
CA PHE A 122 1.94 17.02 9.24
C PHE A 122 1.17 18.33 9.49
N SER A 123 1.44 19.41 8.74
CA SER A 123 0.64 20.64 8.82
C SER A 123 -0.80 20.48 8.37
N ASP A 124 -1.07 19.50 7.49
CA ASP A 124 -2.41 19.27 6.94
C ASP A 124 -3.28 18.46 7.93
N LEU A 125 -2.63 17.83 8.92
CA LEU A 125 -3.30 17.02 9.92
C LEU A 125 -3.96 17.89 11.00
N PRO A 126 -5.08 17.42 11.58
CA PRO A 126 -5.63 18.08 12.76
C PRO A 126 -4.59 18.12 13.88
N THR A 127 -4.61 19.21 14.64
CA THR A 127 -3.63 19.45 15.69
C THR A 127 -3.99 18.66 16.93
N LEU A 128 -3.03 17.94 17.51
CA LEU A 128 -3.20 17.36 18.84
C LEU A 128 -3.27 18.47 19.87
N GLU A 129 -4.21 18.39 20.77
CA GLU A 129 -4.35 19.32 21.87
C GLU A 129 -3.97 18.62 23.15
N CYS A 130 -3.13 19.25 23.96
CA CYS A 130 -2.94 18.80 25.32
C CYS A 130 -3.72 19.66 26.29
N LYS A 131 -4.32 18.97 27.24
CA LYS A 131 -5.11 19.54 28.32
C LYS A 131 -4.28 19.51 29.59
N ILE A 132 -3.93 20.70 30.08
CA ILE A 132 -3.35 20.87 31.41
C ILE A 132 -4.47 21.37 32.32
N PHE A 133 -4.61 20.73 33.48
CA PHE A 133 -5.42 21.27 34.56
C PHE A 133 -4.58 22.27 35.34
N ASP A 134 -5.00 23.53 35.34
CA ASP A 134 -4.40 24.55 36.19
C ASP A 134 -5.12 24.55 37.54
N LYS A 135 -4.36 24.22 38.59
CA LYS A 135 -4.88 24.13 39.96
C LYS A 135 -5.21 25.50 40.55
N ASP A 136 -4.52 26.55 40.09
CA ASP A 136 -4.68 27.90 40.67
C ASP A 136 -5.95 28.57 40.14
N THR A 137 -6.32 28.28 38.89
CA THR A 137 -7.53 28.82 38.26
C THR A 137 -8.71 27.85 38.22
N ASN A 138 -8.51 26.57 38.60
CA ASN A 138 -9.49 25.48 38.45
C ASN A 138 -10.03 25.34 37.00
N MET A 139 -9.21 25.66 35.99
CA MET A 139 -9.58 25.60 34.58
C MET A 139 -8.69 24.63 33.80
N GLY A 140 -9.27 24.02 32.76
CA GLY A 140 -8.52 23.26 31.77
C GLY A 140 -7.94 24.19 30.72
N ILE A 141 -6.62 24.32 30.67
CA ILE A 141 -5.91 25.05 29.63
C ILE A 141 -5.59 24.07 28.50
N TYR A 142 -6.05 24.40 27.28
CA TYR A 142 -5.74 23.65 26.08
C TYR A 142 -4.61 24.33 25.33
N TYR A 143 -3.61 23.57 24.89
CA TYR A 143 -2.57 24.07 24.00
C TYR A 143 -2.33 23.11 22.84
N PRO A 144 -2.16 23.65 21.63
CA PRO A 144 -1.89 22.86 20.44
C PRO A 144 -0.45 22.35 20.44
N ILE A 145 -0.29 21.05 20.22
CA ILE A 145 0.99 20.40 19.96
C ILE A 145 1.16 20.27 18.46
N ARG A 146 2.08 21.06 17.91
CA ARG A 146 2.37 21.11 16.47
C ARG A 146 3.74 20.54 16.10
N ASN A 147 4.53 20.21 17.12
CA ASN A 147 5.91 19.76 17.02
C ASN A 147 6.02 18.46 17.81
N LEU A 148 6.95 17.57 17.43
CA LEU A 148 7.13 16.27 18.07
C LEU A 148 5.88 15.39 17.94
N LEU A 149 5.44 15.19 16.70
CA LEU A 149 4.34 14.30 16.39
C LEU A 149 4.86 13.02 15.73
N TYR A 150 4.17 11.92 15.98
CA TYR A 150 4.29 10.73 15.16
C TYR A 150 2.92 10.20 14.77
N LEU A 151 2.88 9.66 13.55
CA LEU A 151 1.72 9.09 12.94
C LEU A 151 1.94 7.58 12.80
N ASN A 152 1.05 6.79 13.37
CA ASN A 152 1.01 5.35 13.14
C ASN A 152 -0.07 5.02 12.12
N VAL A 153 0.33 4.63 10.92
CA VAL A 153 -0.59 4.26 9.85
C VAL A 153 -0.51 2.77 9.57
N SER A 154 -1.65 2.10 9.66
CA SER A 154 -1.86 0.77 9.13
C SER A 154 -2.57 0.86 7.78
N TYR A 155 -2.00 0.24 6.76
CA TYR A 155 -2.55 0.20 5.41
C TYR A 155 -2.32 -1.14 4.72
N GLU A 156 -3.19 -1.42 3.76
CA GLU A 156 -3.10 -2.54 2.82
C GLU A 156 -2.67 -2.02 1.45
N CYS A 157 -1.77 -2.74 0.79
CA CYS A 157 -1.56 -2.59 -0.65
C CYS A 157 -2.42 -3.62 -1.38
N LEU A 158 -3.39 -3.14 -2.15
CA LEU A 158 -4.25 -4.00 -2.97
C LEU A 158 -3.88 -3.84 -4.42
N THR A 159 -3.36 -4.90 -5.03
CA THR A 159 -3.24 -4.92 -6.50
C THR A 159 -4.64 -4.85 -7.12
N PRO A 160 -4.90 -3.91 -8.04
CA PRO A 160 -6.19 -3.89 -8.72
C PRO A 160 -6.37 -5.23 -9.41
N ARG A 161 -7.54 -5.87 -9.21
CA ARG A 161 -7.89 -7.06 -10.00
C ARG A 161 -7.86 -6.64 -11.46
N ILE A 162 -6.80 -7.02 -12.17
CA ILE A 162 -6.82 -7.02 -13.62
C ILE A 162 -8.01 -7.90 -13.97
N ARG A 163 -9.08 -7.30 -14.52
CA ARG A 163 -10.20 -8.08 -15.07
C ARG A 163 -9.64 -8.85 -16.24
N TYR A 164 -9.04 -10.00 -15.97
CA TYR A 164 -8.68 -10.96 -16.99
C TYR A 164 -10.02 -11.42 -17.58
N ARG A 165 -10.42 -10.81 -18.70
CA ARG A 165 -11.50 -11.35 -19.54
C ARG A 165 -10.82 -12.39 -20.41
N PRO A 166 -10.88 -13.70 -20.08
CA PRO A 166 -10.11 -14.68 -20.82
C PRO A 166 -10.62 -14.83 -22.27
N PHE A 167 -11.79 -14.27 -22.62
CA PHE A 167 -12.43 -14.46 -23.93
C PHE A 167 -13.26 -13.24 -24.42
N SER A 168 -12.86 -11.98 -24.17
CA SER A 168 -13.64 -10.84 -24.70
C SER A 168 -13.33 -10.43 -26.14
N ASN A 169 -12.38 -11.10 -26.80
CA ASN A 169 -12.28 -11.01 -28.25
C ASN A 169 -13.36 -11.91 -28.85
N ARG A 170 -14.54 -11.35 -29.18
CA ARG A 170 -15.60 -12.04 -29.97
C ARG A 170 -15.02 -12.77 -31.19
N LYS A 171 -13.94 -12.25 -31.80
CA LYS A 171 -13.19 -12.88 -32.89
C LYS A 171 -12.55 -14.23 -32.51
N PHE A 172 -11.99 -14.36 -31.31
CA PHE A 172 -11.34 -15.60 -30.85
C PHE A 172 -12.37 -16.65 -30.41
N ASP A 173 -13.46 -16.23 -29.75
CA ASP A 173 -14.53 -17.13 -29.31
C ASP A 173 -15.28 -17.74 -30.51
N PHE A 174 -15.44 -16.99 -31.62
CA PHE A 174 -16.03 -17.52 -32.86
C PHE A 174 -15.15 -18.62 -33.49
N ASN A 175 -13.84 -18.40 -33.59
CA ASN A 175 -12.92 -19.39 -34.17
C ASN A 175 -12.81 -20.64 -33.29
N PHE A 176 -12.75 -20.46 -31.96
CA PHE A 176 -12.67 -21.58 -31.02
C PHE A 176 -13.96 -22.41 -31.00
N ARG A 177 -15.14 -21.77 -30.93
CA ARG A 177 -16.43 -22.46 -31.03
C ARG A 177 -16.61 -23.15 -32.38
N ARG A 178 -16.11 -22.57 -33.48
CA ARG A 178 -16.19 -23.17 -34.82
C ARG A 178 -15.30 -24.42 -34.95
N SER A 179 -14.14 -24.44 -34.29
CA SER A 179 -13.28 -25.63 -34.22
C SER A 179 -13.86 -26.74 -33.33
N ILE A 180 -14.54 -26.39 -32.23
CA ILE A 180 -15.17 -27.37 -31.33
C ILE A 180 -16.46 -27.96 -31.91
N ARG A 181 -17.21 -27.19 -32.72
CA ARG A 181 -18.47 -27.66 -33.33
C ARG A 181 -18.26 -28.70 -34.44
N ASN A 182 -17.02 -28.97 -34.86
CA ASN A 182 -16.73 -29.98 -35.86
C ASN A 182 -15.32 -30.58 -35.70
N PRO A 183 -15.10 -31.43 -34.67
CA PRO A 183 -13.78 -32.01 -34.37
C PRO A 183 -13.25 -32.95 -35.48
N PHE A 184 -14.11 -33.32 -36.44
CA PHE A 184 -13.79 -34.22 -37.55
C PHE A 184 -13.56 -33.50 -38.89
N ARG A 185 -13.50 -32.17 -38.94
CA ARG A 185 -13.14 -31.45 -40.18
C ARG A 185 -11.61 -31.49 -40.41
N LYS A 186 -11.16 -32.71 -40.71
CA LYS A 186 -9.98 -33.15 -41.45
C LYS A 186 -8.81 -32.15 -41.55
N LEU A 187 -7.72 -32.46 -40.85
CA LEU A 187 -6.37 -32.35 -41.41
C LEU A 187 -6.28 -33.31 -42.62
N SER A 188 -6.90 -32.95 -43.75
CA SER A 188 -6.54 -33.55 -45.02
C SER A 188 -5.29 -32.85 -45.51
N PHE A 189 -4.13 -33.32 -45.02
CA PHE A 189 -2.89 -33.14 -45.76
C PHE A 189 -3.00 -34.02 -47.00
N ASN A 190 -3.22 -33.40 -48.16
CA ASN A 190 -2.87 -33.96 -49.46
C ASN A 190 -2.60 -32.79 -50.40
N HIS A 191 -1.31 -32.46 -50.56
CA HIS A 191 -0.63 -32.20 -51.83
C HIS A 191 0.78 -31.68 -51.55
N LEU A 192 1.74 -32.60 -51.47
CA LEU A 192 3.10 -32.36 -51.95
C LEU A 192 3.38 -33.41 -53.01
N ASN A 193 2.77 -33.21 -54.19
CA ASN A 193 3.43 -33.56 -55.44
C ASN A 193 4.15 -32.29 -55.86
N ALA A 194 5.47 -32.26 -55.67
CA ALA A 194 6.37 -31.40 -56.40
C ALA A 194 7.73 -32.11 -56.50
N LEU A 195 8.02 -32.55 -57.73
CA LEU A 195 9.22 -33.21 -58.27
C LEU A 195 9.30 -34.73 -58.09
#